data_AF-A0A829PIY2-F1
#
_entry.id   AF-A0A829PIY2-F1
#
_cell.length_a   1.000
_cell.length_b   1.000
_cell.length_c   1.000
_cell.angle_alpha   90.00
_cell.angle_beta   90.00
_cell.angle_gamma   90.00
#
_symmetry.space_group_name_H-M   'P 1'
#
loop_
_entity.id
_entity.type
_entity.pdbx_description
1 polymer ?
#
loop_
_entity_poly.entity_id
_entity_poly.type
_entity_poly.pdbx_seq_one_letter_code
_entity_poly.pdbx_strand_id
1 'polypeptide(L)'
;MVRAGHTIMLVGGGRARRVPDPSRNRTTPADDVRHTRKVLRAGLLAAVGILVGSSLLAAGGCAASQTDPSRSIARAINSLPGVDSTTHSFSIGWYDTFTMHLDANVRPGITPEQLTAIWEVFTRQAESAGADHAHFDVRLTINDCPSTVAPPDRYCGRISATTDGESAEPVPDWREWQALIRGHYGNDIHVNTSHVNGQSHKQITVTLAPSVDGKPRETRAQDFSPVFRRIATDFPGLREAAWTATATRGQTSANASNLELGTSRGWPTEAELGLWEALSDIAPAQMSLVRDAGNSDEMSSVTVTLPGVDETAWRRAALSQLMLLKAYQQRVTYEATYGESTLTVIVGGCSPEFDTGSALQNELRQWFESCA
;
A
#
# COMPACT_ATOMS: atom_id res chain seq x y z
N MET A 1 68.25 -10.41 20.51
CA MET A 1 67.93 -11.65 19.78
C MET A 1 66.82 -11.30 18.79
N VAL A 2 66.91 -11.43 17.45
CA VAL A 2 67.79 -12.24 16.56
C VAL A 2 67.56 -13.74 16.82
N ARG A 3 67.07 -14.59 15.89
CA ARG A 3 66.85 -14.53 14.41
C ARG A 3 65.43 -15.10 14.08
N ALA A 4 64.76 -14.71 13.00
CA ALA A 4 64.70 -15.39 11.68
C ALA A 4 64.66 -16.94 11.75
N GLY A 5 63.84 -17.67 10.97
CA GLY A 5 62.90 -17.30 9.89
C GLY A 5 62.85 -18.43 8.84
N HIS A 6 62.05 -18.31 7.76
CA HIS A 6 62.31 -18.97 6.47
C HIS A 6 61.48 -18.34 5.33
N THR A 7 62.08 -18.26 4.14
CA THR A 7 61.48 -17.74 2.90
C THR A 7 61.82 -18.70 1.76
N ILE A 8 60.87 -18.97 0.86
CA ILE A 8 61.13 -19.46 -0.50
C ILE A 8 60.34 -18.57 -1.47
N MET A 9 60.90 -18.30 -2.65
CA MET A 9 60.58 -17.15 -3.50
C MET A 9 61.00 -17.43 -4.97
N LEU A 10 60.43 -16.67 -5.93
CA LEU A 10 60.86 -16.58 -7.36
C LEU A 10 60.53 -17.83 -8.22
N VAL A 11 60.34 -17.79 -9.55
CA VAL A 11 60.20 -16.73 -10.61
C VAL A 11 59.56 -17.42 -11.86
N GLY A 12 58.92 -16.76 -12.84
CA GLY A 12 58.60 -15.34 -13.06
C GLY A 12 58.68 -14.91 -14.54
N GLY A 13 58.21 -13.70 -14.86
CA GLY A 13 58.36 -13.03 -16.18
C GLY A 13 57.23 -13.24 -17.21
N GLY A 14 56.92 -12.30 -18.10
CA GLY A 14 57.36 -10.89 -18.17
C GLY A 14 57.11 -10.18 -19.52
N ARG A 15 57.09 -8.82 -19.48
CA ARG A 15 56.99 -7.83 -20.59
C ARG A 15 55.60 -7.64 -21.26
N ALA A 16 55.28 -6.52 -21.94
CA ALA A 16 55.58 -5.08 -21.78
C ALA A 16 54.93 -4.25 -22.94
N ARG A 17 54.84 -2.91 -22.78
CA ARG A 17 54.46 -1.86 -23.79
C ARG A 17 52.95 -1.70 -24.07
N ARG A 18 52.45 -0.57 -24.62
CA ARG A 18 52.66 0.89 -24.42
C ARG A 18 51.53 1.62 -25.21
N VAL A 19 51.39 2.94 -25.04
CA VAL A 19 50.34 3.82 -25.61
C VAL A 19 50.59 4.18 -27.12
N PRO A 20 49.68 4.90 -27.85
CA PRO A 20 49.42 4.68 -29.29
C PRO A 20 50.16 5.65 -30.24
N ASP A 21 49.89 5.51 -31.55
CA ASP A 21 50.25 6.50 -32.59
C ASP A 21 49.15 6.59 -33.69
N PRO A 22 48.56 7.76 -33.95
CA PRO A 22 47.56 7.96 -35.00
C PRO A 22 48.11 8.61 -36.27
N SER A 23 48.24 7.87 -37.39
CA SER A 23 48.16 8.50 -38.74
C SER A 23 48.02 7.51 -39.91
N ARG A 24 46.97 7.72 -40.74
CA ARG A 24 47.08 7.62 -42.20
C ARG A 24 45.92 8.29 -42.93
N ASN A 25 46.13 9.54 -43.35
CA ASN A 25 45.25 10.25 -44.28
C ASN A 25 45.38 9.66 -45.69
N ARG A 26 44.27 9.56 -46.44
CA ARG A 26 44.24 10.05 -47.83
C ARG A 26 42.82 10.34 -48.36
N THR A 27 42.58 11.63 -48.57
CA THR A 27 41.84 12.26 -49.70
C THR A 27 40.40 11.84 -50.02
N THR A 28 39.52 12.83 -49.77
CA THR A 28 38.20 13.15 -50.36
C THR A 28 38.32 13.59 -51.85
N PRO A 29 37.30 14.11 -52.60
CA PRO A 29 35.93 14.54 -52.21
C PRO A 29 34.76 14.26 -53.20
N ALA A 30 33.60 14.83 -52.86
CA ALA A 30 32.48 15.30 -53.69
C ALA A 30 31.34 14.34 -54.12
N ASP A 31 30.05 14.73 -54.18
CA ASP A 31 29.19 15.77 -53.53
C ASP A 31 27.74 15.58 -54.06
N ASP A 32 26.59 16.00 -53.50
CA ASP A 32 26.12 16.34 -52.13
C ASP A 32 24.58 16.18 -52.13
N VAL A 33 23.89 16.95 -52.99
CA VAL A 33 22.42 17.06 -53.17
C VAL A 33 21.62 17.12 -51.86
N ARG A 34 21.94 18.10 -51.02
CA ARG A 34 21.02 18.60 -49.98
C ARG A 34 20.04 19.60 -50.58
N HIS A 35 18.73 19.28 -50.65
CA HIS A 35 17.64 20.24 -50.33
C HIS A 35 16.22 19.68 -50.53
N THR A 36 15.34 19.91 -49.54
CA THR A 36 13.95 20.33 -49.82
C THR A 36 13.45 21.21 -48.67
N ARG A 37 13.27 22.52 -48.91
CA ARG A 37 12.52 23.41 -48.01
C ARG A 37 11.03 23.26 -48.32
N LYS A 38 10.19 23.11 -47.30
CA LYS A 38 8.75 23.41 -47.43
C LYS A 38 8.51 24.86 -46.97
N VAL A 39 7.65 25.57 -47.69
CA VAL A 39 7.46 27.02 -47.59
C VAL A 39 6.08 27.31 -47.00
N LEU A 40 6.00 28.25 -46.05
CA LEU A 40 4.73 28.81 -45.60
C LEU A 40 4.07 29.61 -46.74
N ARG A 41 2.78 29.35 -46.98
CA ARG A 41 1.85 30.38 -47.48
C ARG A 41 0.56 30.30 -46.68
N ALA A 42 0.12 31.44 -46.18
CA ALA A 42 -1.17 31.57 -45.52
C ALA A 42 -2.29 31.66 -46.56
N GLY A 43 -3.45 31.12 -46.22
CA GLY A 43 -4.73 31.36 -46.91
C GLY A 43 -5.79 31.54 -45.84
N LEU A 44 -6.37 32.75 -45.76
CA LEU A 44 -7.26 33.16 -44.67
C LEU A 44 -8.66 33.42 -45.22
N LEU A 45 -9.66 32.71 -44.68
CA LEU A 45 -11.09 33.01 -44.80
C LEU A 45 -11.81 32.55 -43.51
N ALA A 46 -12.94 33.16 -43.17
CA ALA A 46 -13.51 33.09 -41.83
C ALA A 46 -15.05 33.00 -41.79
N ALA A 47 -15.56 32.27 -40.79
CA ALA A 47 -16.90 32.35 -40.19
C ALA A 47 -16.78 31.68 -38.80
N VAL A 48 -16.79 32.38 -37.67
CA VAL A 48 -17.93 33.05 -37.01
C VAL A 48 -19.00 32.05 -36.54
N GLY A 49 -18.95 31.74 -35.24
CA GLY A 49 -19.99 31.08 -34.46
C GLY A 49 -19.81 31.48 -33.00
N ILE A 50 -20.76 32.21 -32.42
CA ILE A 50 -20.62 32.90 -31.13
C ILE A 50 -21.29 32.07 -30.03
N LEU A 51 -20.63 31.96 -28.86
CA LEU A 51 -21.33 31.93 -27.58
C LEU A 51 -20.45 32.46 -26.43
N VAL A 52 -21.09 33.30 -25.62
CA VAL A 52 -20.65 33.95 -24.36
C VAL A 52 -20.01 32.95 -23.39
N GLY A 53 -19.01 33.29 -22.55
CA GLY A 53 -18.32 34.56 -22.36
C GLY A 53 -17.90 34.78 -20.89
N SER A 54 -16.58 34.69 -20.64
CA SER A 54 -15.73 35.36 -19.62
C SER A 54 -16.22 35.52 -18.15
N SER A 55 -15.36 35.37 -17.14
CA SER A 55 -13.94 35.75 -17.13
C SER A 55 -13.06 34.87 -16.22
N LEU A 56 -11.93 34.41 -16.76
CA LEU A 56 -10.74 34.02 -15.99
C LEU A 56 -9.72 35.16 -16.08
N LEU A 57 -9.21 35.63 -14.94
CA LEU A 57 -8.09 36.57 -14.88
C LEU A 57 -7.13 36.22 -13.73
N ALA A 58 -6.25 35.26 -13.99
CA ALA A 58 -4.99 35.09 -13.28
C ALA A 58 -3.93 34.71 -14.31
N ALA A 59 -2.92 35.57 -14.51
CA ALA A 59 -1.93 35.40 -15.56
C ALA A 59 -0.82 34.41 -15.14
N GLY A 60 -1.09 33.11 -15.35
CA GLY A 60 -0.04 32.09 -15.48
C GLY A 60 0.33 31.93 -16.95
N GLY A 61 1.62 31.77 -17.26
CA GLY A 61 2.05 31.43 -18.62
C GLY A 61 1.47 30.07 -19.03
N CYS A 62 1.01 29.94 -20.28
CA CYS A 62 0.60 28.65 -20.82
C CYS A 62 1.83 27.75 -20.94
N ALA A 63 2.06 26.92 -19.91
CA ALA A 63 2.82 25.70 -20.09
C ALA A 63 2.21 24.93 -21.28
N ALA A 64 3.04 24.38 -22.15
CA ALA A 64 2.55 23.50 -23.21
C ALA A 64 1.73 22.39 -22.55
N SER A 65 0.55 22.09 -23.09
CA SER A 65 -0.39 21.17 -22.47
C SER A 65 0.23 19.78 -22.33
N GLN A 66 0.76 19.48 -21.14
CA GLN A 66 1.33 18.16 -20.83
C GLN A 66 0.24 17.13 -21.09
N THR A 67 0.58 16.16 -21.95
CA THR A 67 -0.34 15.15 -22.43
C THR A 67 -0.57 14.13 -21.33
N ASP A 68 -1.60 14.38 -20.51
CA ASP A 68 -2.18 13.47 -19.52
C ASP A 68 -2.18 12.02 -20.03
N PRO A 69 -1.19 11.20 -19.62
CA PRO A 69 -1.00 9.87 -20.18
C PRO A 69 -2.03 8.89 -19.63
N SER A 70 -2.46 9.11 -18.38
CA SER A 70 -3.47 8.33 -17.67
C SER A 70 -4.79 8.26 -18.44
N ARG A 71 -5.15 9.33 -19.17
CA ARG A 71 -6.33 9.37 -20.04
C ARG A 71 -6.21 8.47 -21.27
N SER A 72 -5.03 8.35 -21.86
CA SER A 72 -4.76 7.41 -22.96
C SER A 72 -4.82 5.97 -22.48
N ILE A 73 -4.17 5.69 -21.34
CA ILE A 73 -4.09 4.35 -20.74
C ILE A 73 -5.49 3.91 -20.29
N ALA A 74 -6.26 4.78 -19.65
CA ALA A 74 -7.64 4.51 -19.28
C ALA A 74 -8.52 4.21 -20.50
N ARG A 75 -8.36 4.90 -21.64
CA ARG A 75 -9.07 4.53 -22.89
C ARG A 75 -8.66 3.16 -23.43
N ALA A 76 -7.37 2.82 -23.34
CA ALA A 76 -6.88 1.50 -23.76
C ALA A 76 -7.48 0.40 -22.87
N ILE A 77 -7.47 0.56 -21.55
CA ILE A 77 -8.08 -0.38 -20.60
C ILE A 77 -9.60 -0.47 -20.79
N ASN A 78 -10.31 0.65 -20.96
CA ASN A 78 -11.74 0.69 -21.30
C ASN A 78 -12.09 -0.06 -22.61
N SER A 79 -11.13 -0.34 -23.50
CA SER A 79 -11.35 -1.10 -24.73
C SER A 79 -11.17 -2.62 -24.57
N LEU A 80 -10.70 -3.08 -23.40
CA LEU A 80 -10.44 -4.49 -23.14
C LEU A 80 -11.73 -5.26 -22.75
N PRO A 81 -11.90 -6.51 -23.21
CA PRO A 81 -13.04 -7.35 -22.81
C PRO A 81 -13.10 -7.56 -21.30
N GLY A 82 -14.27 -7.27 -20.72
CA GLY A 82 -14.53 -7.48 -19.28
C GLY A 82 -14.44 -6.22 -18.42
N VAL A 83 -13.93 -5.11 -18.96
CA VAL A 83 -13.95 -3.78 -18.31
C VAL A 83 -15.30 -3.09 -18.57
N ASP A 84 -15.85 -2.43 -17.55
CA ASP A 84 -17.05 -1.58 -17.66
C ASP A 84 -16.73 -0.08 -17.62
N SER A 85 -15.73 0.33 -16.83
CA SER A 85 -15.27 1.72 -16.77
C SER A 85 -13.88 1.81 -16.14
N THR A 86 -13.02 2.71 -16.62
CA THR A 86 -11.74 3.06 -15.98
C THR A 86 -11.69 4.55 -15.66
N THR A 87 -11.58 4.90 -14.39
CA THR A 87 -11.26 6.26 -13.92
C THR A 87 -9.75 6.45 -13.83
N HIS A 88 -9.28 7.70 -13.86
CA HIS A 88 -7.85 8.02 -13.85
C HIS A 88 -7.56 9.35 -13.14
N SER A 89 -6.38 9.46 -12.54
CA SER A 89 -5.80 10.72 -12.07
C SER A 89 -4.31 10.79 -12.42
N PHE A 90 -3.84 11.99 -12.75
CA PHE A 90 -2.46 12.25 -13.13
C PHE A 90 -1.99 13.60 -12.57
N SER A 91 -0.76 13.65 -12.08
CA SER A 91 -0.08 14.87 -11.65
C SER A 91 1.43 14.69 -11.73
N ILE A 92 2.14 15.75 -12.13
CA ILE A 92 3.58 15.86 -11.90
C ILE A 92 3.79 16.72 -10.65
N GLY A 93 4.47 16.14 -9.65
CA GLY A 93 4.74 16.76 -8.36
C GLY A 93 5.96 17.67 -8.37
N TRP A 94 6.34 18.14 -7.17
CA TRP A 94 7.66 18.73 -6.96
C TRP A 94 8.74 17.63 -7.10
N TYR A 95 9.97 18.03 -7.42
CA TYR A 95 11.07 17.11 -7.77
C TYR A 95 10.80 16.19 -8.98
N ASP A 96 9.87 16.58 -9.85
CA ASP A 96 9.54 15.85 -11.09
C ASP A 96 9.00 14.43 -10.84
N THR A 97 8.25 14.25 -9.74
CA THR A 97 7.53 13.01 -9.45
C THR A 97 6.35 12.82 -10.39
N PHE A 98 6.42 11.81 -11.25
CA PHE A 98 5.32 11.33 -12.08
C PHE A 98 4.37 10.48 -11.24
N THR A 99 3.20 11.03 -10.87
CA THR A 99 2.16 10.29 -10.14
C THR A 99 0.97 9.99 -11.04
N MET A 100 0.57 8.72 -11.12
CA MET A 100 -0.55 8.28 -11.95
C MET A 100 -1.32 7.12 -11.32
N HIS A 101 -2.63 7.31 -11.09
CA HIS A 101 -3.52 6.26 -10.60
C HIS A 101 -4.62 5.96 -11.62
N LEU A 102 -4.97 4.68 -11.78
CA LEU A 102 -6.11 4.23 -12.57
C LEU A 102 -6.93 3.22 -11.77
N ASP A 103 -8.26 3.36 -11.77
CA ASP A 103 -9.18 2.38 -11.19
C ASP A 103 -10.07 1.80 -12.29
N ALA A 104 -9.88 0.52 -12.61
CA ALA A 104 -10.70 -0.22 -13.56
C ALA A 104 -11.80 -1.00 -12.83
N ASN A 105 -13.05 -0.71 -13.15
CA ASN A 105 -14.21 -1.51 -12.76
C ASN A 105 -14.41 -2.63 -13.79
N VAL A 106 -14.45 -3.88 -13.33
CA VAL A 106 -14.53 -5.09 -14.14
C VAL A 106 -15.77 -5.92 -13.82
N ARG A 107 -16.22 -6.70 -14.80
CA ARG A 107 -17.40 -7.57 -14.67
C ARG A 107 -17.11 -8.76 -13.75
N PRO A 108 -18.09 -9.24 -12.96
CA PRO A 108 -17.94 -10.44 -12.12
C PRO A 108 -17.50 -11.73 -12.85
N GLY A 109 -17.68 -11.77 -14.18
CA GLY A 109 -17.26 -12.87 -15.06
C GLY A 109 -15.89 -12.68 -15.74
N ILE A 110 -15.09 -11.69 -15.38
CA ILE A 110 -13.75 -11.48 -15.95
C ILE A 110 -12.83 -12.69 -15.68
N THR A 111 -11.92 -13.02 -16.59
CA THR A 111 -10.95 -14.13 -16.42
C THR A 111 -9.57 -13.62 -15.96
N PRO A 112 -8.72 -14.49 -15.37
CA PRO A 112 -7.33 -14.14 -15.04
C PRO A 112 -6.53 -13.62 -16.24
N GLU A 113 -6.79 -14.15 -17.43
CA GLU A 113 -6.11 -13.75 -18.68
C GLU A 113 -6.55 -12.36 -19.15
N GLN A 114 -7.81 -11.99 -18.93
CA GLN A 114 -8.32 -10.63 -19.17
C GLN A 114 -7.72 -9.64 -18.16
N LEU A 115 -7.53 -10.04 -16.91
CA LEU A 115 -6.84 -9.25 -15.89
C LEU A 115 -5.35 -9.05 -16.23
N THR A 116 -4.67 -10.09 -16.71
CA THR A 116 -3.30 -9.97 -17.26
C THR A 116 -3.23 -9.03 -18.46
N ALA A 117 -4.22 -9.04 -19.35
CA ALA A 117 -4.28 -8.09 -20.47
C ALA A 117 -4.44 -6.62 -20.00
N ILE A 118 -5.18 -6.38 -18.92
CA ILE A 118 -5.27 -5.04 -18.30
C ILE A 118 -3.91 -4.63 -17.71
N TRP A 119 -3.24 -5.56 -17.01
CA TRP A 119 -1.90 -5.35 -16.45
C TRP A 119 -0.87 -4.99 -17.53
N GLU A 120 -0.78 -5.79 -18.58
CA GLU A 120 0.16 -5.62 -19.71
C GLU A 120 -0.06 -4.32 -20.50
N VAL A 121 -1.27 -3.78 -20.49
CA VAL A 121 -1.62 -2.47 -21.08
C VAL A 121 -1.23 -1.34 -20.14
N PHE A 122 -1.42 -1.51 -18.83
CA PHE A 122 -1.02 -0.54 -17.82
C PHE A 122 0.51 -0.40 -17.72
N THR A 123 1.25 -1.45 -17.39
CA THR A 123 2.69 -1.36 -17.09
C THR A 123 3.47 -0.79 -18.28
N ARG A 124 3.30 -1.39 -19.47
CA ARG A 124 3.95 -1.01 -20.72
C ARG A 124 3.74 0.45 -21.13
N GLN A 125 2.55 1.00 -20.86
CA GLN A 125 2.25 2.40 -21.16
C GLN A 125 2.62 3.36 -20.03
N ALA A 126 2.61 2.89 -18.77
CA ALA A 126 3.10 3.65 -17.62
C ALA A 126 4.63 3.81 -17.67
N GLU A 127 5.37 2.72 -17.86
CA GLU A 127 6.82 2.69 -18.14
C GLU A 127 7.18 3.68 -19.27
N SER A 128 6.50 3.57 -20.41
CA SER A 128 6.72 4.43 -21.57
C SER A 128 6.30 5.89 -21.37
N ALA A 129 5.55 6.23 -20.33
CA ALA A 129 5.15 7.59 -19.99
C ALA A 129 6.01 8.21 -18.87
N GLY A 130 6.57 7.38 -17.99
CA GLY A 130 7.45 7.78 -16.89
C GLY A 130 8.95 7.80 -17.21
N ALA A 131 9.37 7.21 -18.34
CA ALA A 131 10.79 6.95 -18.66
C ALA A 131 11.75 8.15 -18.60
N ASP A 132 11.25 9.38 -18.76
CA ASP A 132 12.05 10.62 -18.72
C ASP A 132 12.00 11.35 -17.34
N HIS A 133 11.27 10.81 -16.35
CA HIS A 133 10.99 11.46 -15.06
C HIS A 133 11.91 11.01 -13.91
N ALA A 134 12.20 11.91 -12.98
CA ALA A 134 13.15 11.66 -11.88
C ALA A 134 12.61 10.74 -10.76
N HIS A 135 11.29 10.75 -10.53
CA HIS A 135 10.61 9.84 -9.61
C HIS A 135 9.30 9.35 -10.22
N PHE A 136 8.87 8.14 -9.89
CA PHE A 136 7.71 7.48 -10.47
C PHE A 136 6.85 6.89 -9.33
N ASP A 137 5.54 7.06 -9.39
CA ASP A 137 4.56 6.47 -8.48
C ASP A 137 3.29 6.16 -9.28
N VAL A 138 3.16 4.90 -9.72
CA VAL A 138 2.02 4.48 -10.54
C VAL A 138 1.23 3.37 -9.87
N ARG A 139 -0.11 3.52 -9.87
CA ARG A 139 -1.05 2.54 -9.32
C ARG A 139 -2.10 2.12 -10.34
N LEU A 140 -2.30 0.82 -10.45
CA LEU A 140 -3.50 0.24 -11.06
C LEU A 140 -4.31 -0.45 -9.96
N THR A 141 -5.58 -0.07 -9.85
CA THR A 141 -6.60 -0.73 -9.05
C THR A 141 -7.57 -1.47 -9.97
N ILE A 142 -7.82 -2.75 -9.71
CA ILE A 142 -8.97 -3.48 -10.28
C ILE A 142 -10.05 -3.61 -9.21
N ASN A 143 -11.32 -3.38 -9.58
CA ASN A 143 -12.50 -3.49 -8.72
C ASN A 143 -13.58 -4.32 -9.43
N ASP A 144 -14.14 -5.36 -8.82
CA ASP A 144 -15.30 -6.11 -9.36
C ASP A 144 -16.67 -5.42 -9.07
N CYS A 145 -16.61 -4.27 -8.39
CA CYS A 145 -17.74 -3.50 -7.90
C CYS A 145 -17.56 -2.01 -8.22
N PRO A 146 -18.51 -1.36 -8.92
CA PRO A 146 -18.43 0.08 -9.21
C PRO A 146 -18.74 0.96 -7.99
N SER A 147 -19.05 0.36 -6.84
CA SER A 147 -19.19 1.05 -5.56
C SER A 147 -18.08 0.63 -4.61
N THR A 148 -17.40 1.62 -4.02
CA THR A 148 -16.43 1.43 -2.94
C THR A 148 -17.10 1.13 -1.59
N VAL A 149 -18.43 1.10 -1.55
CA VAL A 149 -19.23 0.55 -0.45
C VAL A 149 -20.12 -0.53 -1.04
N ALA A 150 -19.76 -1.79 -0.80
CA ALA A 150 -20.61 -2.92 -1.15
C ALA A 150 -21.92 -2.84 -0.34
N PRO A 151 -23.09 -3.10 -0.95
CA PRO A 151 -24.26 -3.54 -0.20
C PRO A 151 -23.87 -4.73 0.71
N PRO A 152 -24.38 -4.84 1.95
CA PRO A 152 -23.92 -5.88 2.89
C PRO A 152 -24.19 -7.33 2.47
N ASP A 153 -25.00 -7.53 1.43
CA ASP A 153 -25.31 -8.79 0.75
C ASP A 153 -24.43 -9.08 -0.48
N ARG A 154 -23.59 -8.12 -0.90
CA ARG A 154 -22.72 -8.24 -2.07
C ARG A 154 -21.27 -8.44 -1.67
N TYR A 155 -20.69 -9.53 -2.15
CA TYR A 155 -19.24 -9.76 -2.14
C TYR A 155 -18.55 -8.86 -3.18
N CYS A 156 -17.53 -8.14 -2.73
CA CYS A 156 -16.69 -7.28 -3.55
C CYS A 156 -15.21 -7.56 -3.34
N GLY A 157 -14.43 -7.18 -4.33
CA GLY A 157 -13.03 -7.50 -4.48
C GLY A 157 -12.30 -6.35 -5.13
N ARG A 158 -11.20 -5.94 -4.49
CA ARG A 158 -10.25 -4.98 -5.01
C ARG A 158 -8.86 -5.58 -5.01
N ILE A 159 -8.07 -5.22 -6.00
CA ILE A 159 -6.63 -5.45 -5.98
C ILE A 159 -5.91 -4.24 -6.55
N SER A 160 -4.99 -3.69 -5.77
CA SER A 160 -4.17 -2.54 -6.13
C SER A 160 -2.71 -2.94 -6.20
N ALA A 161 -2.00 -2.45 -7.22
CA ALA A 161 -0.57 -2.65 -7.38
C ALA A 161 0.10 -1.31 -7.65
N THR A 162 1.12 -0.98 -6.85
CA THR A 162 1.88 0.29 -6.91
C THR A 162 3.36 -0.02 -7.17
N THR A 163 4.02 0.78 -8.01
CA THR A 163 5.46 0.63 -8.29
C THR A 163 6.16 1.98 -8.55
N ASP A 164 7.43 2.05 -8.15
CA ASP A 164 8.37 3.14 -8.45
C ASP A 164 9.23 2.90 -9.70
N GLY A 165 8.99 1.80 -10.44
CA GLY A 165 9.67 1.47 -11.69
C GLY A 165 11.00 0.75 -11.53
N GLU A 166 11.60 0.72 -10.33
CA GLU A 166 12.75 -0.14 -10.06
C GLU A 166 12.28 -1.56 -9.75
N SER A 167 12.40 -2.44 -10.76
CA SER A 167 11.96 -3.84 -10.79
C SER A 167 10.44 -4.05 -10.97
N ALA A 168 10.08 -4.65 -12.12
CA ALA A 168 8.75 -5.16 -12.37
C ALA A 168 8.60 -6.57 -11.76
N GLU A 169 8.34 -6.63 -10.45
CA GLU A 169 7.88 -7.87 -9.80
C GLU A 169 6.53 -8.34 -10.40
N PRO A 170 6.18 -9.64 -10.26
CA PRO A 170 5.31 -10.31 -11.22
C PRO A 170 3.88 -9.76 -11.27
N VAL A 171 3.24 -10.00 -12.42
CA VAL A 171 1.78 -9.85 -12.61
C VAL A 171 1.05 -10.35 -11.36
N PRO A 172 0.24 -9.51 -10.67
CA PRO A 172 -0.42 -9.92 -9.45
C PRO A 172 -1.24 -11.19 -9.67
N ASP A 173 -1.29 -12.09 -8.68
CA ASP A 173 -1.96 -13.38 -8.86
C ASP A 173 -3.49 -13.21 -8.91
N TRP A 174 -3.97 -12.99 -10.14
CA TRP A 174 -5.39 -12.85 -10.45
C TRP A 174 -6.18 -14.12 -10.18
N ARG A 175 -5.55 -15.31 -10.13
CA ARG A 175 -6.24 -16.57 -9.80
C ARG A 175 -6.49 -16.67 -8.31
N GLU A 176 -5.46 -16.37 -7.51
CA GLU A 176 -5.52 -16.27 -6.06
C GLU A 176 -6.55 -15.20 -5.64
N TRP A 177 -6.49 -14.01 -6.25
CA TRP A 177 -7.47 -12.94 -6.02
C TRP A 177 -8.90 -13.33 -6.37
N GLN A 178 -9.14 -13.94 -7.54
CA GLN A 178 -10.49 -14.43 -7.90
C GLN A 178 -10.97 -15.54 -6.97
N ALA A 179 -10.09 -16.40 -6.48
CA ALA A 179 -10.43 -17.47 -5.53
C ALA A 179 -10.72 -16.91 -4.13
N LEU A 180 -10.05 -15.84 -3.69
CA LEU A 180 -10.39 -15.11 -2.47
C LEU A 180 -11.83 -14.57 -2.55
N ILE A 181 -12.16 -13.82 -3.61
CA ILE A 181 -13.51 -13.23 -3.77
C ILE A 181 -14.59 -14.32 -3.81
N ARG A 182 -14.40 -15.33 -4.67
CA ARG A 182 -15.38 -16.42 -4.86
C ARG A 182 -15.49 -17.38 -3.68
N GLY A 183 -14.55 -17.36 -2.75
CA GLY A 183 -14.61 -18.19 -1.54
C GLY A 183 -15.43 -17.60 -0.40
N HIS A 184 -15.95 -16.37 -0.56
CA HIS A 184 -16.85 -15.69 0.38
C HIS A 184 -16.30 -15.53 1.81
N TYR A 185 -15.01 -15.19 1.95
CA TYR A 185 -14.36 -15.03 3.26
C TYR A 185 -14.74 -13.74 3.99
N GLY A 186 -15.20 -12.72 3.27
CA GLY A 186 -15.68 -11.44 3.79
C GLY A 186 -16.43 -10.69 2.69
N ASN A 187 -17.22 -9.68 3.06
CA ASN A 187 -18.07 -8.94 2.11
C ASN A 187 -17.25 -8.01 1.20
N ASP A 188 -16.06 -7.60 1.65
CA ASP A 188 -15.08 -6.93 0.82
C ASP A 188 -13.66 -7.44 1.09
N ILE A 189 -12.89 -7.71 0.04
CA ILE A 189 -11.49 -8.15 0.12
C ILE A 189 -10.64 -7.18 -0.71
N HIS A 190 -9.62 -6.58 -0.11
CA HIS A 190 -8.64 -5.73 -0.79
C HIS A 190 -7.25 -6.36 -0.70
N VAL A 191 -6.61 -6.60 -1.85
CA VAL A 191 -5.19 -7.00 -1.92
C VAL A 191 -4.38 -5.80 -2.39
N ASN A 192 -3.39 -5.37 -1.60
CA ASN A 192 -2.41 -4.36 -1.99
C ASN A 192 -1.09 -5.06 -2.31
N THR A 193 -0.45 -4.66 -3.39
CA THR A 193 0.96 -4.95 -3.66
C THR A 193 1.70 -3.64 -3.91
N SER A 194 2.85 -3.46 -3.30
CA SER A 194 3.68 -2.26 -3.48
C SER A 194 5.13 -2.69 -3.62
N HIS A 195 5.71 -2.45 -4.80
CA HIS A 195 7.12 -2.67 -5.06
C HIS A 195 7.84 -1.33 -5.06
N VAL A 196 8.70 -1.11 -4.07
CA VAL A 196 9.40 0.17 -3.85
C VAL A 196 10.84 -0.11 -3.40
N ASN A 197 11.82 0.58 -3.97
CA ASN A 197 13.25 0.35 -3.78
C ASN A 197 13.66 -1.14 -3.94
N GLY A 198 13.04 -1.84 -4.90
CA GLY A 198 13.25 -3.27 -5.14
C GLY A 198 12.64 -4.22 -4.08
N GLN A 199 11.74 -3.76 -3.21
CA GLN A 199 11.14 -4.59 -2.15
C GLN A 199 9.66 -4.95 -2.39
N SER A 200 9.42 -6.26 -2.54
CA SER A 200 8.14 -6.99 -2.39
C SER A 200 7.36 -6.75 -1.09
N HIS A 201 6.33 -5.91 -1.07
CA HIS A 201 5.31 -5.92 -0.01
C HIS A 201 3.91 -6.26 -0.54
N LYS A 202 3.19 -7.15 0.17
CA LYS A 202 1.81 -7.57 -0.12
C LYS A 202 0.99 -7.51 1.17
N GLN A 203 -0.07 -6.71 1.18
CA GLN A 203 -1.03 -6.59 2.30
C GLN A 203 -2.41 -7.05 1.85
N ILE A 204 -3.16 -7.73 2.71
CA ILE A 204 -4.53 -8.16 2.41
C ILE A 204 -5.49 -7.76 3.53
N THR A 205 -6.49 -6.96 3.17
CA THR A 205 -7.56 -6.50 4.05
C THR A 205 -8.86 -7.26 3.77
N VAL A 206 -9.51 -7.78 4.81
CA VAL A 206 -10.79 -8.49 4.73
C VAL A 206 -11.83 -7.80 5.61
N THR A 207 -12.95 -7.36 5.04
CA THR A 207 -14.04 -6.71 5.78
C THR A 207 -15.16 -7.71 6.05
N LEU A 208 -15.49 -7.97 7.33
CA LEU A 208 -16.46 -9.02 7.70
C LEU A 208 -17.90 -8.54 7.95
N ALA A 209 -18.10 -7.24 8.20
CA ALA A 209 -19.39 -6.53 8.42
C ALA A 209 -20.68 -7.37 8.24
N PRO A 210 -21.06 -8.24 9.21
CA PRO A 210 -22.04 -9.29 8.98
C PRO A 210 -23.45 -8.70 8.84
N SER A 211 -24.23 -9.23 7.88
CA SER A 211 -25.60 -8.78 7.62
C SER A 211 -26.64 -9.84 7.93
N VAL A 212 -27.75 -9.42 8.53
CA VAL A 212 -29.00 -10.18 8.61
C VAL A 212 -30.13 -9.24 8.21
N ASP A 213 -31.00 -9.67 7.30
CA ASP A 213 -32.12 -8.88 6.76
C ASP A 213 -31.72 -7.46 6.27
N GLY A 214 -30.52 -7.33 5.69
CA GLY A 214 -29.98 -6.06 5.19
C GLY A 214 -29.49 -5.09 6.27
N LYS A 215 -29.49 -5.49 7.55
CA LYS A 215 -28.98 -4.69 8.67
C LYS A 215 -27.59 -5.17 9.08
N PRO A 216 -26.65 -4.27 9.44
CA PRO A 216 -25.44 -4.66 10.15
C PRO A 216 -25.81 -5.34 11.47
N ARG A 217 -25.31 -6.55 11.67
CA ARG A 217 -25.23 -7.23 12.96
C ARG A 217 -24.01 -6.67 13.71
N GLU A 218 -24.08 -6.60 15.03
CA GLU A 218 -22.88 -6.33 15.84
C GLU A 218 -21.84 -7.42 15.58
N THR A 219 -20.76 -7.05 14.90
CA THR A 219 -19.59 -7.92 14.71
C THR A 219 -18.95 -8.20 16.05
N ARG A 220 -18.59 -9.45 16.33
CA ARG A 220 -17.79 -9.82 17.52
C ARG A 220 -16.47 -10.42 17.09
N ALA A 221 -15.44 -10.32 17.93
CA ALA A 221 -14.10 -10.84 17.61
C ALA A 221 -14.11 -12.33 17.22
N GLN A 222 -14.96 -13.13 17.88
CA GLN A 222 -15.10 -14.57 17.60
C GLN A 222 -15.74 -14.88 16.23
N ASP A 223 -16.36 -13.90 15.55
CA ASP A 223 -16.82 -14.06 14.16
C ASP A 223 -15.63 -14.06 13.16
N PHE A 224 -14.44 -13.56 13.53
CA PHE A 224 -13.27 -13.42 12.65
C PHE A 224 -12.33 -14.63 12.64
N SER A 225 -12.03 -15.21 13.81
CA SER A 225 -11.06 -16.30 13.92
C SER A 225 -11.38 -17.54 13.05
N PRO A 226 -12.66 -17.93 12.81
CA PRO A 226 -13.00 -18.95 11.83
C PRO A 226 -12.59 -18.57 10.39
N VAL A 227 -12.71 -17.29 10.03
CA VAL A 227 -12.29 -16.79 8.71
C VAL A 227 -10.78 -16.84 8.56
N PHE A 228 -10.02 -16.32 9.53
CA PHE A 228 -8.54 -16.38 9.50
C PHE A 228 -8.03 -17.80 9.31
N ARG A 229 -8.50 -18.76 10.11
CA ARG A 229 -8.14 -20.18 10.00
C ARG A 229 -8.48 -20.76 8.63
N ARG A 230 -9.63 -20.36 8.05
CA ARG A 230 -10.05 -20.83 6.73
C ARG A 230 -9.17 -20.24 5.61
N ILE A 231 -8.93 -18.93 5.56
CA ILE A 231 -8.07 -18.35 4.51
C ILE A 231 -6.63 -18.88 4.63
N ALA A 232 -6.11 -19.05 5.85
CA ALA A 232 -4.79 -19.65 6.08
C ALA A 232 -4.68 -21.11 5.60
N THR A 233 -5.81 -21.85 5.60
CA THR A 233 -5.90 -23.22 5.06
C THR A 233 -6.04 -23.21 3.54
N ASP A 234 -6.93 -22.36 3.00
CA ASP A 234 -7.28 -22.33 1.58
C ASP A 234 -6.18 -21.64 0.73
N PHE A 235 -5.31 -20.81 1.33
CA PHE A 235 -4.27 -20.03 0.63
C PHE A 235 -2.88 -20.05 1.32
N PRO A 236 -2.18 -21.19 1.35
CA PRO A 236 -0.85 -21.30 1.96
C PRO A 236 0.24 -20.45 1.26
N GLY A 237 0.00 -19.97 0.03
CA GLY A 237 0.88 -19.03 -0.67
C GLY A 237 0.93 -17.63 -0.04
N LEU A 238 -0.11 -17.25 0.69
CA LEU A 238 -0.24 -15.92 1.33
C LEU A 238 0.39 -15.84 2.73
N ARG A 239 1.06 -16.89 3.18
CA ARG A 239 1.55 -17.03 4.57
C ARG A 239 2.56 -15.96 5.01
N GLU A 240 3.20 -15.26 4.06
CA GLU A 240 4.17 -14.19 4.31
C GLU A 240 3.59 -12.78 4.05
N ALA A 241 2.34 -12.66 3.57
CA ALA A 241 1.72 -11.36 3.34
C ALA A 241 1.37 -10.67 4.67
N ALA A 242 1.35 -9.33 4.69
CA ALA A 242 0.70 -8.59 5.76
C ALA A 242 -0.82 -8.83 5.70
N TRP A 243 -1.48 -8.89 6.85
CA TRP A 243 -2.92 -9.13 6.92
C TRP A 243 -3.63 -8.06 7.74
N THR A 244 -4.91 -7.87 7.46
CA THR A 244 -5.83 -7.06 8.25
C THR A 244 -7.23 -7.63 8.10
N ALA A 245 -7.92 -7.92 9.20
CA ALA A 245 -9.35 -8.20 9.16
C ALA A 245 -10.08 -7.20 10.05
N THR A 246 -11.11 -6.56 9.49
CA THR A 246 -11.77 -5.41 10.11
C THR A 246 -13.29 -5.52 10.03
N ALA A 247 -13.98 -4.96 11.02
CA ALA A 247 -15.44 -4.92 11.03
C ALA A 247 -16.01 -3.86 10.08
N THR A 248 -15.21 -2.85 9.69
CA THR A 248 -15.68 -1.74 8.83
C THR A 248 -14.63 -1.37 7.78
N ARG A 249 -15.06 -0.96 6.58
CA ARG A 249 -14.18 -0.71 5.43
C ARG A 249 -13.42 0.62 5.53
N GLY A 250 -12.55 0.77 6.53
CA GLY A 250 -11.79 2.00 6.79
C GLY A 250 -12.66 3.23 7.08
N GLN A 251 -13.93 3.03 7.46
CA GLN A 251 -14.87 4.13 7.73
C GLN A 251 -14.77 4.55 9.19
N THR A 252 -14.04 5.64 9.43
CA THR A 252 -13.96 6.36 10.71
C THR A 252 -15.26 7.12 11.04
N SER A 253 -16.41 6.43 10.92
CA SER A 253 -17.66 6.92 11.51
C SER A 253 -17.60 6.70 13.02
N ALA A 254 -18.13 7.63 13.82
CA ALA A 254 -18.17 7.51 15.28
C ALA A 254 -19.01 6.32 15.80
N ASN A 255 -19.73 5.62 14.89
CA ASN A 255 -20.53 4.44 15.18
C ASN A 255 -19.93 3.16 14.55
N ALA A 256 -18.69 3.21 14.05
CA ALA A 256 -17.97 2.03 13.60
C ALA A 256 -17.61 1.15 14.80
N SER A 257 -17.80 -0.17 14.68
CA SER A 257 -17.26 -1.11 15.65
C SER A 257 -15.75 -1.19 15.46
N ASN A 258 -14.98 -0.62 16.39
CA ASN A 258 -13.52 -0.55 16.37
C ASN A 258 -12.88 -1.91 16.73
N LEU A 259 -13.21 -2.92 15.94
CA LEU A 259 -12.68 -4.28 15.96
C LEU A 259 -11.84 -4.50 14.70
N GLU A 260 -10.54 -4.63 14.89
CA GLU A 260 -9.59 -4.89 13.82
C GLU A 260 -8.42 -5.73 14.33
N LEU A 261 -7.98 -6.71 13.54
CA LEU A 261 -6.75 -7.47 13.78
C LEU A 261 -5.88 -7.43 12.54
N GLY A 262 -4.69 -6.85 12.67
CA GLY A 262 -3.68 -6.77 11.62
C GLY A 262 -2.34 -7.39 12.01
N THR A 263 -1.56 -7.76 11.00
CA THR A 263 -0.18 -8.24 11.11
C THR A 263 0.67 -7.59 10.02
N SER A 264 1.89 -7.13 10.33
CA SER A 264 2.80 -6.57 9.29
C SER A 264 3.45 -7.66 8.42
N ARG A 265 3.51 -8.90 8.93
CA ARG A 265 3.90 -10.09 8.18
C ARG A 265 3.24 -11.35 8.72
N GLY A 266 2.63 -12.11 7.81
CA GLY A 266 2.09 -13.45 8.01
C GLY A 266 0.84 -13.56 8.89
N TRP A 267 0.27 -14.76 8.97
CA TRP A 267 -0.99 -15.01 9.69
C TRP A 267 -0.89 -14.77 11.21
N PRO A 268 -1.93 -14.25 11.89
CA PRO A 268 -2.00 -14.23 13.35
C PRO A 268 -2.02 -15.67 13.88
N THR A 269 -1.25 -15.96 14.94
CA THR A 269 -1.26 -17.27 15.61
C THR A 269 -2.50 -17.42 16.50
N GLU A 270 -2.81 -18.66 16.90
CA GLU A 270 -3.89 -18.94 17.84
C GLU A 270 -3.74 -18.20 19.19
N ALA A 271 -2.51 -17.88 19.61
CA ALA A 271 -2.25 -17.10 20.82
C ALA A 271 -2.56 -15.61 20.63
N GLU A 272 -2.23 -15.04 19.47
CA GLU A 272 -2.56 -13.66 19.11
C GLU A 272 -4.07 -13.48 18.84
N LEU A 273 -4.71 -14.45 18.19
CA LEU A 273 -6.17 -14.51 18.00
C LEU A 273 -6.89 -14.56 19.36
N GLY A 274 -6.49 -15.47 20.24
CA GLY A 274 -7.09 -15.60 21.59
C GLY A 274 -6.84 -14.38 22.48
N LEU A 275 -5.69 -13.71 22.35
CA LEU A 275 -5.42 -12.44 23.02
C LEU A 275 -6.35 -11.32 22.51
N TRP A 276 -6.48 -11.19 21.19
CA TRP A 276 -7.34 -10.18 20.58
C TRP A 276 -8.83 -10.40 20.90
N GLU A 277 -9.29 -11.65 20.90
CA GLU A 277 -10.63 -12.03 21.39
C GLU A 277 -10.81 -11.62 22.87
N ALA A 278 -9.88 -11.97 23.75
CA ALA A 278 -9.95 -11.63 25.18
C ALA A 278 -9.85 -10.12 25.47
N LEU A 279 -9.11 -9.36 24.67
CA LEU A 279 -9.08 -7.89 24.72
C LEU A 279 -10.43 -7.32 24.28
N SER A 280 -11.00 -7.85 23.19
CA SER A 280 -12.26 -7.41 22.58
C SER A 280 -13.49 -7.71 23.45
N ASP A 281 -13.48 -8.82 24.19
CA ASP A 281 -14.51 -9.18 25.17
C ASP A 281 -14.58 -8.22 26.38
N ILE A 282 -13.50 -7.46 26.63
CA ILE A 282 -13.51 -6.35 27.60
C ILE A 282 -14.06 -5.08 26.94
N ALA A 283 -13.59 -4.74 25.74
CA ALA A 283 -14.07 -3.63 24.92
C ALA A 283 -13.45 -3.67 23.50
N PRO A 284 -14.12 -3.11 22.46
CA PRO A 284 -13.65 -3.16 21.07
C PRO A 284 -12.20 -2.69 20.87
N ALA A 285 -11.34 -3.61 20.45
CA ALA A 285 -9.91 -3.40 20.29
C ALA A 285 -9.48 -3.50 18.81
N GLN A 286 -8.67 -2.54 18.39
CA GLN A 286 -7.85 -2.62 17.19
C GLN A 286 -6.45 -3.11 17.62
N MET A 287 -5.93 -4.15 16.98
CA MET A 287 -4.64 -4.74 17.31
C MET A 287 -3.79 -4.88 16.04
N SER A 288 -2.59 -4.31 16.03
CA SER A 288 -1.63 -4.41 14.94
C SER A 288 -0.36 -5.10 15.41
N LEU A 289 -0.07 -6.27 14.85
CA LEU A 289 1.05 -7.12 15.22
C LEU A 289 2.23 -6.90 14.26
N VAL A 290 3.19 -6.09 14.68
CA VAL A 290 4.41 -5.87 13.88
C VAL A 290 5.35 -7.05 14.05
N ARG A 291 5.77 -7.63 12.92
CA ARG A 291 6.61 -8.84 12.83
C ARG A 291 7.83 -8.65 11.93
N ASP A 292 8.41 -7.46 11.95
CA ASP A 292 9.70 -7.15 11.33
C ASP A 292 10.59 -6.37 12.31
N ALA A 293 11.66 -7.00 12.79
CA ALA A 293 12.64 -6.37 13.69
C ALA A 293 13.77 -5.64 12.91
N GLY A 294 13.43 -5.03 11.76
CA GLY A 294 14.39 -4.29 10.92
C GLY A 294 14.74 -2.93 11.51
N ASN A 295 13.73 -2.23 12.03
CA ASN A 295 13.88 -1.08 12.92
C ASN A 295 13.67 -1.53 14.38
N SER A 296 14.47 -1.01 15.31
CA SER A 296 14.31 -1.25 16.77
C SER A 296 13.08 -0.57 17.38
N ASP A 297 12.47 0.33 16.61
CA ASP A 297 11.53 1.33 17.09
C ASP A 297 10.08 0.98 16.70
N GLU A 298 9.91 0.01 15.78
CA GLU A 298 8.62 -0.55 15.42
C GLU A 298 8.16 -1.58 16.44
N MET A 299 6.90 -1.51 16.86
CA MET A 299 6.33 -2.31 17.94
C MET A 299 4.90 -2.71 17.57
N SER A 300 4.43 -3.84 18.13
CA SER A 300 3.00 -4.16 18.06
C SER A 300 2.20 -3.13 18.84
N SER A 301 1.01 -2.76 18.36
CA SER A 301 0.11 -1.81 19.01
C SER A 301 -1.27 -2.41 19.29
N VAL A 302 -1.91 -1.92 20.35
CA VAL A 302 -3.30 -2.19 20.68
C VAL A 302 -3.97 -0.87 21.03
N THR A 303 -4.81 -0.39 20.13
CA THR A 303 -5.58 0.86 20.27
C THR A 303 -7.04 0.50 20.56
N VAL A 304 -7.58 0.97 21.68
CA VAL A 304 -8.90 0.55 22.17
C VAL A 304 -9.82 1.76 22.35
N THR A 305 -10.99 1.70 21.70
CA THR A 305 -12.07 2.64 21.97
C THR A 305 -12.96 2.06 23.06
N LEU A 306 -12.61 2.41 24.30
CA LEU A 306 -13.36 1.98 25.48
C LEU A 306 -14.73 2.71 25.52
N PRO A 307 -15.87 1.99 25.62
CA PRO A 307 -17.20 2.60 25.54
C PRO A 307 -17.49 3.48 26.77
N GLY A 308 -17.27 4.79 26.62
CA GLY A 308 -17.29 5.76 27.70
C GLY A 308 -18.66 6.36 28.00
N VAL A 309 -19.27 5.92 29.11
CA VAL A 309 -20.27 6.72 29.85
C VAL A 309 -19.83 7.04 31.29
N ASP A 310 -18.79 6.38 31.82
CA ASP A 310 -18.13 6.78 33.08
C ASP A 310 -16.63 6.39 33.12
N GLU A 311 -15.85 7.18 33.87
CA GLU A 311 -14.39 7.07 34.01
C GLU A 311 -13.96 5.81 34.80
N THR A 312 -14.81 5.30 35.69
CA THR A 312 -14.48 4.14 36.55
C THR A 312 -14.61 2.82 35.78
N ALA A 313 -15.62 2.69 34.92
CA ALA A 313 -15.73 1.60 33.96
C ALA A 313 -14.56 1.62 32.96
N TRP A 314 -14.24 2.80 32.42
CA TRP A 314 -13.08 3.01 31.55
C TRP A 314 -11.77 2.56 32.20
N ARG A 315 -11.43 3.09 33.40
CA ARG A 315 -10.22 2.71 34.15
C ARG A 315 -10.16 1.22 34.47
N ARG A 316 -11.30 0.59 34.76
CA ARG A 316 -11.40 -0.86 35.01
C ARG A 316 -11.09 -1.67 33.75
N ALA A 317 -11.67 -1.29 32.62
CA ALA A 317 -11.44 -1.95 31.33
C ALA A 317 -9.96 -1.82 30.89
N ALA A 318 -9.40 -0.61 30.98
CA ALA A 318 -7.99 -0.35 30.66
C ALA A 318 -7.04 -1.19 31.52
N LEU A 319 -7.26 -1.25 32.84
CA LEU A 319 -6.47 -2.08 33.75
C LEU A 319 -6.56 -3.57 33.40
N SER A 320 -7.75 -4.07 33.07
CA SER A 320 -7.95 -5.48 32.68
C SER A 320 -7.26 -5.83 31.36
N GLN A 321 -7.31 -4.95 30.35
CA GLN A 321 -6.60 -5.15 29.08
C GLN A 321 -5.07 -5.07 29.25
N LEU A 322 -4.56 -4.11 30.04
CA LEU A 322 -3.15 -4.01 30.38
C LEU A 322 -2.62 -5.25 31.13
N MET A 323 -3.46 -5.89 31.98
CA MET A 323 -3.12 -7.17 32.61
C MET A 323 -3.00 -8.33 31.60
N LEU A 324 -3.86 -8.39 30.58
CA LEU A 324 -3.74 -9.37 29.49
C LEU A 324 -2.46 -9.15 28.67
N LEU A 325 -2.16 -7.90 28.31
CA LEU A 325 -0.93 -7.55 27.58
C LEU A 325 0.33 -7.86 28.39
N LYS A 326 0.33 -7.61 29.71
CA LYS A 326 1.43 -7.98 30.59
C LYS A 326 1.63 -9.49 30.69
N ALA A 327 0.55 -10.28 30.59
CA ALA A 327 0.61 -11.73 30.53
C ALA A 327 1.08 -12.29 29.17
N TYR A 328 0.93 -11.52 28.08
CA TYR A 328 1.43 -11.88 26.74
C TYR A 328 2.96 -11.77 26.59
N GLN A 329 3.62 -11.01 27.47
CA GLN A 329 5.09 -10.89 27.55
C GLN A 329 5.81 -10.35 26.29
N GLN A 330 5.08 -9.79 25.33
CA GLN A 330 5.65 -9.04 24.20
C GLN A 330 5.63 -7.53 24.49
N ARG A 331 6.50 -6.78 23.78
CA ARG A 331 6.47 -5.31 23.81
C ARG A 331 5.27 -4.80 23.00
N VAL A 332 4.34 -4.11 23.66
CA VAL A 332 3.10 -3.61 23.04
C VAL A 332 2.83 -2.17 23.48
N THR A 333 2.64 -1.28 22.50
CA THR A 333 2.09 0.06 22.75
C THR A 333 0.58 -0.06 22.94
N TYR A 334 0.09 0.18 24.16
CA TYR A 334 -1.33 0.22 24.49
C TYR A 334 -1.82 1.67 24.48
N GLU A 335 -2.88 1.93 23.73
CA GLU A 335 -3.55 3.22 23.66
C GLU A 335 -5.04 3.05 23.99
N ALA A 336 -5.59 3.92 24.84
CA ALA A 336 -7.03 3.93 25.10
C ALA A 336 -7.59 5.33 25.30
N THR A 337 -8.69 5.64 24.61
CA THR A 337 -9.32 6.97 24.58
C THR A 337 -10.60 7.02 25.41
N TYR A 338 -10.88 8.17 26.02
CA TYR A 338 -12.10 8.52 26.75
C TYR A 338 -12.37 10.02 26.63
N GLY A 339 -13.44 10.37 25.91
CA GLY A 339 -13.68 11.75 25.48
C GLY A 339 -12.49 12.27 24.68
N GLU A 340 -12.02 13.47 25.02
CA GLU A 340 -10.84 14.11 24.41
C GLU A 340 -9.49 13.62 24.98
N SER A 341 -9.49 12.64 25.90
CA SER A 341 -8.28 12.16 26.58
C SER A 341 -7.86 10.79 26.07
N THR A 342 -6.60 10.64 25.64
CA THR A 342 -5.97 9.34 25.37
C THR A 342 -4.91 9.04 26.43
N LEU A 343 -4.84 7.78 26.88
CA LEU A 343 -3.72 7.25 27.67
C LEU A 343 -2.83 6.39 26.77
N THR A 344 -1.52 6.48 26.93
CA THR A 344 -0.53 5.64 26.23
C THR A 344 0.42 4.98 27.24
N VAL A 345 0.66 3.67 27.09
CA VAL A 345 1.51 2.83 27.96
C VAL A 345 2.26 1.81 27.11
N ILE A 346 3.58 1.73 27.21
CA ILE A 346 4.38 0.72 26.47
C ILE A 346 4.65 -0.49 27.38
N VAL A 347 3.75 -1.47 27.32
CA VAL A 347 3.88 -2.74 28.04
C VAL A 347 5.16 -3.45 27.57
N GLY A 348 6.00 -3.90 28.51
CA GLY A 348 7.27 -4.57 28.18
C GLY A 348 8.34 -3.64 27.58
N GLY A 349 8.20 -2.33 27.74
CA GLY A 349 9.20 -1.32 27.38
C GLY A 349 8.97 -0.03 28.16
N CYS A 350 9.34 1.13 27.58
CA CYS A 350 9.11 2.45 28.17
C CYS A 350 8.66 3.45 27.12
N SER A 351 7.74 4.33 27.50
CA SER A 351 7.48 5.56 26.75
C SER A 351 8.58 6.60 27.02
N PRO A 352 8.84 7.55 26.09
CA PRO A 352 9.91 8.54 26.23
C PRO A 352 9.81 9.40 27.50
N GLU A 353 10.96 9.89 27.99
CA GLU A 353 11.06 10.74 29.19
C GLU A 353 10.28 12.07 29.08
N PHE A 354 10.06 12.56 27.85
CA PHE A 354 9.37 13.82 27.57
C PHE A 354 7.84 13.71 27.54
N ASP A 355 7.27 12.49 27.56
CA ASP A 355 5.82 12.29 27.59
C ASP A 355 5.28 12.52 29.02
N THR A 356 4.88 13.76 29.32
CA THR A 356 4.24 14.12 30.58
C THR A 356 2.76 13.74 30.56
N GLY A 357 2.50 12.44 30.73
CA GLY A 357 1.17 11.86 30.74
C GLY A 357 0.26 12.37 31.86
N SER A 358 -1.03 12.02 31.78
CA SER A 358 -2.00 12.28 32.85
C SER A 358 -1.62 11.57 34.16
N ALA A 359 -2.17 12.00 35.30
CA ALA A 359 -1.89 11.35 36.59
C ALA A 359 -2.20 9.84 36.58
N LEU A 360 -3.27 9.43 35.90
CA LEU A 360 -3.62 8.01 35.71
C LEU A 360 -2.66 7.31 34.74
N GLN A 361 -2.26 7.96 33.64
CA GLN A 361 -1.29 7.38 32.71
C GLN A 361 0.05 7.15 33.41
N ASN A 362 0.52 8.09 34.24
CA ASN A 362 1.74 7.96 35.02
C ASN A 362 1.63 6.84 36.08
N GLU A 363 0.45 6.68 36.70
CA GLU A 363 0.16 5.52 37.57
C GLU A 363 0.26 4.20 36.78
N LEU A 364 -0.44 4.08 35.64
CA LEU A 364 -0.41 2.86 34.82
C LEU A 364 1.00 2.57 34.29
N ARG A 365 1.76 3.59 33.86
CA ARG A 365 3.15 3.42 33.41
C ARG A 365 4.03 2.80 34.49
N GLN A 366 3.91 3.22 35.75
CA GLN A 366 4.65 2.61 36.88
C GLN A 366 4.33 1.13 37.13
N TRP A 367 3.16 0.64 36.69
CA TRP A 367 2.74 -0.76 36.88
C TRP A 367 2.97 -1.65 35.66
N PHE A 368 3.09 -1.08 34.46
CA PHE A 368 3.08 -1.83 33.18
C PHE A 368 4.29 -1.58 32.27
N GLU A 369 4.96 -0.42 32.36
CA GLU A 369 6.25 -0.20 31.71
C GLU A 369 7.37 -0.93 32.49
N SER A 370 8.56 -1.01 31.91
CA SER A 370 9.69 -1.79 32.43
C SER A 370 11.01 -1.11 32.09
N CYS A 371 11.33 -0.07 32.86
CA CYS A 371 12.48 0.81 32.63
C CYS A 371 13.67 0.39 33.50
N ALA A 372 14.77 0.07 32.82
CA ALA A 372 16.04 -0.41 33.36
C ALA A 372 17.20 0.35 32.71
#